data_AF-A0AAD7VP27-F1
#
_entry.id   AF-A0AAD7VP27-F1
#
_cell.length_a   1.000
_cell.length_b   1.000
_cell.length_c   1.000
_cell.angle_alpha   90.00
_cell.angle_beta   90.00
_cell.angle_gamma   90.00
#
_symmetry.space_group_name_H-M   'P 1'
#
loop_
_entity.id
_entity.type
_entity.pdbx_description
1 polymer ?
#
loop_
_entity_poly.entity_id
_entity_poly.type
_entity_poly.pdbx_seq_one_letter_code
_entity_poly.pdbx_strand_id
1 'polypeptide(L)'
;MRNQINYLDSIGQERAIAIVDSKQQSSRTNLTGCWLFHGSLNSDGYGQVWVKPNHLVTATGRSVQKAYLIHIIAYISKYPEEYDRASHISHLCANRQCFNPRHLCQESPQLNNQRKGCNGTILCINKHILSHCNHSPQCIKLKIEDCCRGRLTTKRPRTY
;
A
#
# COMPACT_ATOMS: atom_id res chain seq x y z
N MET A 1 -12.95 -10.61 -19.85
CA MET A 1 -11.93 -11.01 -18.86
C MET A 1 -10.80 -9.99 -18.92
N ARG A 2 -10.49 -9.27 -17.84
CA ARG A 2 -9.35 -8.34 -17.84
C ARG A 2 -8.07 -9.18 -17.89
N ASN A 3 -7.25 -8.97 -18.91
CA ASN A 3 -5.98 -9.67 -19.07
C ASN A 3 -5.06 -9.26 -17.90
N GLN A 4 -4.97 -10.10 -16.89
CA GLN A 4 -4.21 -9.80 -15.69
C GLN A 4 -2.73 -9.97 -16.01
N ILE A 5 -1.98 -8.87 -15.96
CA ILE A 5 -0.55 -8.88 -16.24
C ILE A 5 0.12 -9.76 -15.18
N ASN A 6 0.86 -10.77 -15.62
CA ASN A 6 1.77 -11.46 -14.72
C ASN A 6 3.06 -10.65 -14.58
N TYR A 7 3.20 -9.96 -13.45
CA TYR A 7 4.36 -9.14 -13.14
C TYR A 7 5.64 -9.97 -13.03
N LEU A 8 5.57 -11.16 -12.41
CA LEU A 8 6.74 -12.01 -12.19
C LEU A 8 7.27 -12.58 -13.51
N ASP A 9 6.43 -13.16 -14.36
CA ASP A 9 6.87 -13.65 -15.68
C ASP A 9 7.34 -12.49 -16.58
N SER A 10 6.69 -11.33 -16.45
CA SER A 10 6.95 -10.22 -17.35
C SER A 10 8.18 -9.41 -16.99
N ILE A 11 8.49 -9.19 -15.72
CA ILE A 11 9.63 -8.37 -15.27
C ILE A 11 10.72 -9.25 -14.66
N GLY A 12 10.38 -10.36 -14.03
CA GLY A 12 11.32 -11.16 -13.23
C GLY A 12 11.67 -10.52 -11.90
N GLN A 13 12.05 -11.33 -10.92
CA GLN A 13 12.33 -10.88 -9.57
C GLN A 13 13.55 -9.95 -9.50
N GLU A 14 14.66 -10.30 -10.14
CA GLU A 14 15.90 -9.51 -10.10
C GLU A 14 15.71 -8.08 -10.62
N ARG A 15 15.01 -7.93 -11.74
CA ARG A 15 14.70 -6.59 -12.27
C ARG A 15 13.67 -5.88 -11.42
N ALA A 16 12.72 -6.60 -10.82
CA ALA A 16 11.79 -6.00 -9.86
C ALA A 16 12.55 -5.41 -8.66
N ILE A 17 13.52 -6.13 -8.11
CA ILE A 17 14.43 -5.65 -7.04
C ILE A 17 15.15 -4.39 -7.50
N ALA A 18 15.82 -4.43 -8.66
CA ALA A 18 16.57 -3.27 -9.17
C ALA A 18 15.67 -2.02 -9.38
N ILE A 19 14.45 -2.21 -9.87
CA ILE A 19 13.46 -1.13 -10.02
C ILE A 19 13.09 -0.55 -8.66
N VAL A 20 12.79 -1.42 -7.68
CA VAL A 20 12.35 -1.00 -6.35
C VAL A 20 13.47 -0.27 -5.61
N ASP A 21 14.69 -0.79 -5.64
CA ASP A 21 15.86 -0.17 -5.01
C ASP A 21 16.12 1.22 -5.58
N SER A 22 16.11 1.33 -6.92
CA SER A 22 16.27 2.62 -7.61
C SER A 22 15.18 3.61 -7.19
N LYS A 23 13.91 3.17 -7.10
CA LYS A 23 12.81 4.06 -6.69
C LYS A 23 12.87 4.42 -5.21
N GLN A 24 13.24 3.48 -4.34
CA GLN A 24 13.37 3.70 -2.90
C GLN A 24 14.42 4.77 -2.60
N GLN A 25 15.59 4.73 -3.24
CA GLN A 25 16.66 5.72 -3.05
C GLN A 25 16.20 7.15 -3.33
N SER A 26 15.29 7.32 -4.29
CA SER A 26 14.72 8.62 -4.65
C SER A 26 13.42 8.96 -3.92
N SER A 27 12.92 8.09 -3.05
CA SER A 27 11.60 8.23 -2.43
C SER A 27 11.64 9.10 -1.18
N ARG A 28 10.54 9.80 -0.90
CA ARG A 28 10.33 10.47 0.38
C ARG A 28 9.69 9.49 1.37
N THR A 29 10.00 9.65 2.64
CA THR A 29 9.35 8.91 3.74
C THR A 29 8.44 9.79 4.58
N ASN A 30 7.28 9.28 4.97
CA ASN A 30 6.40 9.96 5.93
C ASN A 30 6.52 9.32 7.34
N LEU A 31 5.78 9.86 8.32
CA LEU A 31 5.76 9.35 9.70
C LEU A 31 5.31 7.88 9.83
N THR A 32 4.55 7.37 8.86
CA THR A 32 4.13 5.97 8.82
C THR A 32 5.25 5.05 8.31
N GLY A 33 6.33 5.60 7.73
CA GLY A 33 7.38 4.82 7.08
C GLY A 33 7.06 4.44 5.62
N CYS A 34 6.08 5.09 4.99
CA CYS A 34 5.75 4.84 3.59
C CYS A 34 6.87 5.30 2.67
N TRP A 35 7.20 4.52 1.65
CA TRP A 35 8.04 4.98 0.54
C TRP A 35 7.15 5.61 -0.51
N LEU A 36 7.19 6.94 -0.64
CA LEU A 36 6.25 7.68 -1.48
C LEU A 36 6.77 7.78 -2.92
N PHE A 37 6.00 7.21 -3.84
CA PHE A 37 6.24 7.33 -5.26
C PHE A 37 5.82 8.71 -5.77
N HIS A 38 6.73 9.41 -6.46
CA HIS A 38 6.52 10.76 -6.99
C HIS A 38 6.50 10.83 -8.54
N GLY A 39 6.54 9.67 -9.21
CA GLY A 39 6.45 9.58 -10.68
C GLY A 39 5.01 9.56 -11.21
N SER A 40 4.83 8.95 -12.38
CA SER A 40 3.53 8.81 -13.06
C SER A 40 2.50 8.09 -12.18
N LEU A 41 1.31 8.67 -12.02
CA LEU A 41 0.19 8.04 -11.33
C LEU A 41 -0.88 7.62 -12.34
N ASN A 42 -1.62 6.55 -12.06
CA ASN A 42 -2.81 6.22 -12.82
C ASN A 42 -4.02 7.07 -12.38
N SER A 43 -5.17 6.91 -13.05
CA SER A 43 -6.42 7.61 -12.70
C SER A 43 -6.90 7.35 -11.27
N ASP A 44 -6.52 6.20 -10.69
CA ASP A 44 -6.86 5.82 -9.32
C ASP A 44 -5.81 6.30 -8.29
N GLY A 45 -4.75 7.00 -8.71
CA GLY A 45 -3.70 7.53 -7.83
C GLY A 45 -2.61 6.54 -7.42
N TYR A 46 -2.52 5.36 -8.05
CA TYR A 46 -1.42 4.42 -7.85
C TYR A 46 -0.21 4.77 -8.72
N GLY A 47 0.99 4.62 -8.15
CA GLY A 47 2.24 4.80 -8.88
C GLY A 47 2.42 3.77 -10.00
N GLN A 48 2.89 4.24 -11.15
CA GLN A 48 3.18 3.46 -12.35
C GLN A 48 4.60 3.69 -12.84
N VAL A 49 5.24 2.60 -13.26
CA VAL A 49 6.52 2.64 -13.97
C VAL A 49 6.36 2.04 -15.35
N TRP A 50 6.99 2.68 -16.32
CA TRP A 50 7.04 2.23 -17.70
C TRP A 50 8.31 1.43 -17.91
N VAL A 51 8.18 0.11 -18.07
CA VAL A 51 9.33 -0.79 -18.24
C VAL A 51 9.07 -1.77 -19.37
N LYS A 52 10.15 -2.22 -20.01
CA LYS A 52 10.08 -3.27 -21.02
C LYS A 52 9.91 -4.63 -20.34
N PRO A 53 9.00 -5.49 -20.83
CA PRO A 53 9.00 -6.90 -20.45
C PRO A 53 10.35 -7.58 -20.70
N ASN A 54 10.67 -8.65 -19.96
CA ASN A 54 11.94 -9.40 -20.09
C ASN A 54 12.22 -9.85 -21.52
N HIS A 55 11.23 -10.46 -22.16
CA HIS A 55 11.35 -10.93 -23.55
C HIS A 55 11.56 -9.80 -24.58
N LEU A 56 11.42 -8.52 -24.18
CA LEU A 56 11.62 -7.34 -25.02
C LEU A 56 12.71 -6.40 -24.48
N VAL A 57 13.55 -6.85 -23.54
CA VAL A 57 14.54 -5.95 -22.91
C VAL A 57 15.50 -5.33 -23.92
N THR A 58 15.85 -6.09 -24.97
CA THR A 58 16.72 -5.70 -26.08
C THR A 58 16.00 -4.92 -27.19
N ALA A 59 14.67 -4.95 -27.23
CA ALA A 59 13.91 -4.25 -28.27
C ALA A 59 14.09 -2.74 -28.15
N THR A 60 14.16 -2.02 -29.28
CA THR A 60 14.29 -0.55 -29.29
C THR A 60 12.91 0.13 -29.32
N GLY A 61 12.88 1.41 -28.95
CA GLY A 61 11.64 2.21 -28.96
C GLY A 61 10.87 2.25 -27.63
N ARG A 62 10.04 3.30 -27.47
CA ARG A 62 9.21 3.52 -26.27
C ARG A 62 7.89 2.74 -26.31
N SER A 63 7.41 2.40 -27.50
CA SER A 63 6.16 1.65 -27.72
C SER A 63 6.17 0.23 -27.14
N VAL A 64 7.35 -0.35 -26.90
CA VAL A 64 7.51 -1.67 -26.30
C VAL A 64 7.41 -1.67 -24.77
N GLN A 65 7.39 -0.49 -24.15
CA GLN A 65 7.22 -0.37 -22.70
C GLN A 65 5.76 -0.62 -22.31
N LYS A 66 5.56 -1.27 -21.17
CA LYS A 66 4.25 -1.43 -20.54
C LYS A 66 4.26 -0.70 -19.20
N ALA A 67 3.09 -0.22 -18.79
CA ALA A 67 2.89 0.37 -17.48
C ALA A 67 2.63 -0.74 -16.44
N TYR A 68 3.36 -0.69 -15.34
CA TYR A 68 3.23 -1.61 -14.21
C TYR A 68 3.05 -0.83 -12.92
N LEU A 69 2.19 -1.32 -12.03
CA LEU A 69 1.97 -0.71 -10.72
C LEU A 69 3.18 -0.97 -9.82
N ILE A 70 3.80 0.11 -9.32
CA ILE A 70 5.05 0.01 -8.56
C ILE A 70 4.89 -0.75 -7.23
N HIS A 71 3.73 -0.67 -6.59
CA HIS A 71 3.48 -1.42 -5.35
C HIS A 71 3.43 -2.94 -5.60
N ILE A 72 2.88 -3.39 -6.73
CA ILE A 72 2.89 -4.82 -7.08
C ILE A 72 4.32 -5.27 -7.35
N ILE A 73 5.10 -4.48 -8.11
CA ILE A 73 6.54 -4.75 -8.32
C ILE A 73 7.27 -4.89 -6.98
N ALA A 74 7.02 -3.98 -6.04
CA ALA A 74 7.64 -4.01 -4.72
C ALA A 74 7.23 -5.23 -3.88
N TYR A 75 5.98 -5.68 -4.00
CA TYR A 75 5.55 -6.90 -3.35
C TYR A 75 6.29 -8.12 -3.92
N ILE A 76 6.27 -8.31 -5.24
CA ILE A 76 6.90 -9.49 -5.88
C ILE A 76 8.43 -9.49 -5.75
N SER A 77 9.07 -8.32 -5.63
CA SER A 77 10.52 -8.26 -5.43
C SER A 77 10.92 -8.85 -4.08
N LYS A 78 10.03 -8.73 -3.07
CA LYS A 78 10.28 -9.18 -1.69
C LYS A 78 9.66 -10.53 -1.38
N TYR A 79 8.50 -10.84 -1.94
CA TYR A 79 7.68 -12.02 -1.65
C TYR A 79 7.29 -12.76 -2.95
N PRO A 80 8.25 -13.22 -3.77
CA PRO A 80 7.96 -13.84 -5.06
C PRO A 80 7.15 -15.14 -4.93
N GLU A 81 7.42 -15.95 -3.89
CA GLU A 81 6.76 -17.25 -3.69
C GLU A 81 5.34 -17.12 -3.15
N GLU A 82 5.04 -16.01 -2.47
CA GLU A 82 3.71 -15.73 -1.94
C GLU A 82 2.78 -15.14 -3.00
N TYR A 83 3.31 -14.73 -4.16
CA TYR A 83 2.53 -14.00 -5.16
C TYR A 83 1.53 -14.90 -5.91
N ASP A 84 0.26 -14.71 -5.61
CA ASP A 84 -0.87 -15.30 -6.31
C ASP A 84 -1.54 -14.26 -7.22
N ARG A 85 -1.66 -14.64 -8.50
CA ARG A 85 -2.28 -13.79 -9.53
C ARG A 85 -3.76 -13.58 -9.25
N ALA A 86 -4.48 -14.50 -8.61
CA ALA A 86 -5.91 -14.31 -8.34
C ALA A 86 -6.18 -13.31 -7.19
N SER A 87 -5.15 -12.96 -6.44
CA SER A 87 -5.24 -12.10 -5.26
C SER A 87 -4.93 -10.62 -5.57
N HIS A 88 -5.32 -9.74 -4.66
CA HIS A 88 -4.98 -8.32 -4.71
C HIS A 88 -3.80 -8.02 -3.79
N ILE A 89 -2.96 -7.08 -4.20
CA ILE A 89 -1.93 -6.50 -3.34
C ILE A 89 -2.49 -5.22 -2.71
N SER A 90 -2.69 -5.25 -1.40
CA SER A 90 -3.37 -4.20 -0.65
C SER A 90 -2.41 -3.36 0.18
N HIS A 91 -2.68 -2.06 0.27
CA HIS A 91 -1.94 -1.13 1.13
C HIS A 91 -2.49 -1.15 2.55
N LEU A 92 -1.72 -1.72 3.48
CA LEU A 92 -2.02 -1.66 4.91
C LEU A 92 -2.01 -0.21 5.44
N CYS A 93 -1.18 0.64 4.84
CA CYS A 93 -1.08 2.06 5.19
C CYS A 93 -2.14 2.96 4.54
N ALA A 94 -2.99 2.41 3.66
CA ALA A 94 -3.99 3.14 2.85
C ALA A 94 -3.45 4.33 2.02
N ASN A 95 -2.13 4.42 1.82
CA ASN A 95 -1.54 5.40 0.92
C ASN A 95 -1.23 4.74 -0.44
N ARG A 96 -1.98 5.12 -1.49
CA ARG A 96 -1.86 4.55 -2.84
C ARG A 96 -0.52 4.82 -3.52
N GLN A 97 0.21 5.85 -3.07
CA GLN A 97 1.56 6.19 -3.54
C GLN A 97 2.65 5.40 -2.81
N CYS A 98 2.30 4.69 -1.72
CA CYS A 98 3.27 3.87 -1.00
C CYS A 98 3.65 2.63 -1.81
N PHE A 99 4.95 2.33 -1.86
CA PHE A 99 5.46 1.09 -2.44
C PHE A 99 6.44 0.35 -1.50
N ASN A 100 6.41 0.66 -0.20
CA ASN A 100 7.17 -0.10 0.79
C ASN A 100 6.59 -1.53 0.89
N PRO A 101 7.35 -2.61 0.58
CA PRO A 101 6.84 -3.98 0.63
C PRO A 101 6.26 -4.37 1.98
N ARG A 102 6.81 -3.82 3.08
CA ARG A 102 6.33 -4.08 4.45
C ARG A 102 4.96 -3.48 4.74
N HIS A 103 4.46 -2.58 3.89
CA HIS A 103 3.14 -1.95 3.99
C HIS A 103 2.14 -2.59 3.02
N LEU A 104 2.51 -3.68 2.36
CA LEU A 104 1.71 -4.39 1.41
C LEU A 104 1.39 -5.79 1.95
N CYS A 105 0.21 -6.29 1.62
CA CYS A 105 -0.13 -7.69 1.84
C CYS A 105 -0.88 -8.22 0.62
N GLN A 106 -0.75 -9.52 0.36
CA GLN A 106 -1.65 -10.20 -0.54
C GLN A 106 -2.91 -10.63 0.20
N GLU A 107 -4.06 -10.36 -0.40
CA GLU A 107 -5.34 -10.79 0.14
C GLU A 107 -6.41 -10.91 -0.94
N SER A 108 -7.53 -11.56 -0.60
CA SER A 108 -8.65 -11.66 -1.52
C SER A 108 -9.29 -10.29 -1.79
N PRO A 109 -9.92 -10.08 -2.95
CA PRO A 109 -10.66 -8.85 -3.24
C PRO A 109 -11.70 -8.49 -2.17
N GLN A 110 -12.31 -9.49 -1.53
CA GLN A 110 -13.27 -9.34 -0.44
C GLN A 110 -12.62 -8.72 0.80
N LEU A 111 -11.45 -9.23 1.23
CA LEU A 111 -10.72 -8.69 2.37
C LEU A 111 -10.23 -7.25 2.10
N ASN A 112 -9.72 -6.98 0.90
CA ASN A 112 -9.35 -5.61 0.50
C ASN A 112 -10.52 -4.63 0.58
N ASN A 113 -11.71 -5.07 0.17
CA ASN A 113 -12.91 -4.24 0.30
C ASN A 113 -13.29 -4.01 1.77
N GLN A 114 -13.09 -4.98 2.67
CA GLN A 114 -13.34 -4.83 4.11
C GLN A 114 -12.37 -3.85 4.79
N ARG A 115 -11.21 -3.55 4.19
CA ARG A 115 -10.30 -2.50 4.68
C ARG A 115 -10.79 -1.09 4.38
N LYS A 116 -11.72 -0.92 3.42
CA LYS A 116 -12.34 0.37 3.13
C LYS A 116 -13.13 0.84 4.35
N GLY A 117 -12.88 2.06 4.80
CA GLY A 117 -13.50 2.61 6.02
C GLY A 117 -12.82 2.20 7.33
N CYS A 118 -11.85 1.28 7.32
CA CYS A 118 -11.09 0.98 8.53
C CYS A 118 -10.25 2.19 8.96
N ASN A 119 -10.41 2.65 10.20
CA ASN A 119 -9.65 3.77 10.73
C ASN A 119 -8.21 3.41 11.15
N GLY A 120 -7.88 2.12 11.20
CA GLY A 120 -6.66 1.64 11.84
C GLY A 120 -6.76 1.70 13.35
N THR A 121 -5.62 1.63 14.02
CA THR A 121 -5.56 1.80 15.48
C THR A 121 -5.51 3.29 15.80
N ILE A 122 -6.49 3.77 16.58
CA ILE A 122 -6.52 5.14 17.06
C ILE A 122 -6.01 5.13 18.50
N LEU A 123 -4.95 5.90 18.74
CA LEU A 123 -4.36 6.07 20.06
C LEU A 123 -4.65 7.47 20.59
N CYS A 124 -4.90 7.57 21.90
CA CYS A 124 -4.89 8.84 22.60
C CYS A 124 -3.45 9.34 22.75
N ILE A 125 -3.25 10.67 22.87
CA ILE A 125 -1.96 11.27 23.31
C ILE A 125 -1.43 10.60 24.58
N ASN A 126 -2.34 10.22 25.50
CA ASN A 126 -2.02 9.50 26.73
C ASN A 126 -2.00 7.97 26.56
N LYS A 127 -1.85 7.47 25.32
CA LYS A 127 -1.71 6.05 24.94
C LYS A 127 -2.91 5.13 25.19
N HIS A 128 -4.10 5.66 25.47
CA HIS A 128 -5.33 4.87 25.46
C HIS A 128 -5.68 4.40 24.04
N ILE A 129 -6.15 3.17 23.88
CA ILE A 129 -6.66 2.67 22.61
C ILE A 129 -8.13 3.09 22.47
N LEU A 130 -8.44 3.95 21.50
CA LEU A 130 -9.81 4.42 21.24
C LEU A 130 -10.51 3.57 20.19
N SER A 131 -9.74 3.00 19.26
CA SER A 131 -10.22 2.09 18.25
C SER A 131 -9.09 1.15 17.87
N HIS A 132 -9.45 -0.10 17.58
CA HIS A 132 -8.51 -1.14 17.22
C HIS A 132 -8.87 -1.74 15.85
N CYS A 133 -7.86 -1.99 15.04
CA CYS A 133 -8.01 -2.66 13.75
C CYS A 133 -8.08 -4.17 13.93
N ASN A 134 -9.19 -4.79 13.56
CA ASN A 134 -9.38 -6.25 13.63
C ASN A 134 -8.90 -7.02 12.38
N HIS A 135 -8.39 -6.34 11.35
CA HIS A 135 -7.84 -7.00 10.17
C HIS A 135 -6.55 -7.77 10.51
N SER A 136 -6.35 -8.90 9.83
CA SER A 136 -5.08 -9.64 9.83
C SER A 136 -4.52 -9.69 8.40
N PRO A 137 -3.34 -9.11 8.11
CA PRO A 137 -2.56 -8.24 9.00
C PRO A 137 -3.26 -6.90 9.28
N GLN A 138 -2.88 -6.24 10.38
CA GLN A 138 -3.48 -4.98 10.82
C GLN A 138 -3.16 -3.83 9.87
N CYS A 139 -4.08 -2.87 9.78
CA CYS A 139 -3.86 -1.64 9.01
C CYS A 139 -2.82 -0.75 9.71
N ILE A 140 -1.89 -0.21 8.94
CA ILE A 140 -0.81 0.69 9.39
C ILE A 140 -1.29 2.15 9.19
N LYS A 141 -2.34 2.54 9.92
CA LYS A 141 -2.82 3.93 9.95
C LYS A 141 -2.61 4.45 11.36
N LEU A 142 -1.65 5.36 11.53
CA LEU A 142 -1.43 6.03 12.80
C LEU A 142 -2.33 7.26 12.87
N LYS A 143 -3.33 7.20 13.75
CA LYS A 143 -4.17 8.35 14.12
C LYS A 143 -3.99 8.60 15.62
N ILE A 144 -3.62 9.84 15.96
CA ILE A 144 -3.49 10.29 17.35
C ILE A 144 -4.62 11.26 17.62
N GLU A 145 -5.41 10.98 18.66
CA GLU A 145 -6.52 11.83 19.12
C GLU A 145 -6.34 12.19 20.61
N ASP A 146 -7.07 13.17 21.12
CA ASP A 146 -7.06 13.50 22.54
C ASP A 146 -8.42 13.18 23.17
N CYS A 147 -8.57 11.97 23.71
CA CYS A 147 -9.77 11.59 24.45
C CYS A 147 -9.80 12.15 25.89
N CYS A 148 -8.68 12.69 26.37
CA CYS A 148 -8.52 13.07 27.78
C CYS A 148 -8.96 14.51 28.03
N ARG A 149 -8.98 15.37 27.01
CA ARG A 149 -9.52 16.74 27.09
C ARG A 149 -11.05 16.83 27.18
N GLY A 150 -11.77 15.70 27.22
CA GLY A 150 -13.23 15.62 27.31
C GLY A 150 -13.81 15.33 28.71
N ARG A 151 -13.01 15.38 29.79
CA ARG A 151 -13.51 15.16 31.17
C ARG A 151 -13.94 16.44 31.90
N LEU A 152 -14.39 17.46 31.16
CA LEU A 152 -15.13 18.60 31.69
C LEU A 152 -16.33 18.88 30.77
N THR A 153 -17.54 18.76 31.33
CA THR A 153 -18.87 19.00 30.72
C THR A 153 -19.31 17.90 29.73
N THR A 154 -20.15 16.95 30.15
CA THR A 154 -21.59 17.16 30.32
C THR A 154 -22.13 16.45 31.56
N LYS A 155 -22.58 17.24 32.54
CA LYS A 155 -23.56 16.77 33.50
C LYS A 155 -24.81 16.38 32.69
N ARG A 156 -25.20 15.11 32.68
CA ARG A 156 -26.59 14.76 32.38
C ARG A 156 -27.45 15.41 33.48
N PRO A 157 -28.49 16.19 33.17
CA PRO A 157 -29.41 16.60 34.21
C PRO A 157 -30.13 15.35 34.73
N ARG A 158 -30.05 15.13 36.05
CA ARG A 158 -30.97 14.22 36.73
C ARG A 158 -32.34 14.89 36.71
N THR A 159 -33.26 14.33 35.94
CA THR A 159 -34.68 14.60 36.11
C THR A 159 -35.13 13.98 37.43
N TYR A 160 -35.70 14.81 38.29
CA TYR A 160 -36.43 14.41 39.50
C TYR A 160 -37.76 13.77 39.13
#